data_AF-A0A915HWP0-F1
#
_entry.id   AF-A0A915HWP0-F1
#
_cell.length_a   1.000
_cell.length_b   1.000
_cell.length_c   1.000
_cell.angle_alpha   90.00
_cell.angle_beta   90.00
_cell.angle_gamma   90.00
#
_symmetry.space_group_name_H-M   'P 1'
#
loop_
_entity.id
_entity.type
_entity.pdbx_description
1 polymer ?
#
loop_
_entity_poly.entity_id
_entity_poly.type
_entity_poly.pdbx_seq_one_letter_code
_entity_poly.pdbx_strand_id
1 'polypeptide(L)'
;MLKQLMNDIGSQDRAKKNLQSGFRACGIYPFDPEEVYKKLKGETAEDPGQNAAPDNSLNASVLSDAVLDVLRSMHFDKRNTAVQRKKRLQVEPESEQSDDATSEDVQLPTEWSVGDFVAVVYELKWYVATIEKISNEEKDVFVSFMLQPSDRNQFTWPTKKDACWVPFEKILLKLSRPPEPVSSRFFSICESDFVSIQSKFSAFKDSI
;
A
#
# COMPACT_ATOMS: atom_id res chain seq x y z
N MET A 1 -10.84 -37.91 21.54
CA MET A 1 -11.49 -36.65 21.14
C MET A 1 -11.30 -35.51 22.15
N LEU A 2 -11.45 -35.72 23.47
CA LEU A 2 -11.29 -34.64 24.48
C LEU A 2 -9.89 -33.96 24.49
N LYS A 3 -8.81 -34.73 24.25
CA LYS A 3 -7.43 -34.23 24.19
C LYS A 3 -7.18 -33.22 23.05
N GLN A 4 -7.92 -33.35 21.95
CA GLN A 4 -7.76 -32.49 20.78
C GLN A 4 -8.44 -31.13 21.00
N LEU A 5 -9.53 -31.11 21.77
CA LEU A 5 -10.25 -29.91 22.16
C LEU A 5 -9.48 -29.09 23.23
N MET A 6 -8.76 -29.76 24.14
CA MET A 6 -7.85 -29.09 25.08
C MET A 6 -6.66 -28.41 24.36
N ASN A 7 -6.17 -28.97 23.25
CA ASN A 7 -5.14 -28.32 22.42
C ASN A 7 -5.67 -27.09 21.67
N ASP A 8 -6.94 -27.09 21.26
CA ASP A 8 -7.57 -25.93 20.60
C ASP A 8 -7.93 -24.80 21.58
N ILE A 9 -8.16 -25.09 22.87
CA ILE A 9 -8.30 -24.03 23.90
C ILE A 9 -6.98 -23.25 24.07
N GLY A 10 -5.82 -23.89 23.87
CA GLY A 10 -4.51 -23.22 23.79
C GLY A 10 -4.32 -22.35 22.54
N SER A 11 -5.22 -22.42 21.56
CA SER A 11 -5.15 -21.58 20.35
C SER A 11 -5.42 -20.10 20.64
N GLN A 12 -6.26 -19.79 21.63
CA GLN A 12 -6.49 -18.41 22.06
C GLN A 12 -5.24 -17.79 22.68
N ASP A 13 -4.46 -18.56 23.44
CA ASP A 13 -3.21 -18.07 24.01
C ASP A 13 -2.15 -17.85 22.93
N ARG A 14 -2.13 -18.70 21.89
CA ARG A 14 -1.27 -18.50 20.73
C ARG A 14 -1.68 -17.26 19.92
N ALA A 15 -2.97 -17.06 19.71
CA ALA A 15 -3.49 -15.87 19.02
C ALA A 15 -3.20 -14.59 19.81
N LYS A 16 -3.38 -14.60 21.14
CA LYS A 16 -3.03 -13.49 22.03
C LYS A 16 -1.53 -13.19 22.00
N LYS A 17 -0.66 -14.20 22.07
CA LYS A 17 0.80 -14.03 21.97
C LYS A 17 1.22 -13.40 20.63
N ASN A 18 0.64 -13.87 19.52
CA ASN A 18 0.90 -13.31 18.20
C ASN A 18 0.40 -11.86 18.06
N LEU A 19 -0.74 -11.53 18.67
CA LEU A 19 -1.27 -10.18 18.70
C LEU A 19 -0.39 -9.26 19.55
N GLN A 20 0.02 -9.72 20.74
CA GLN A 20 0.94 -9.00 21.63
C GLN A 20 2.31 -8.77 20.98
N SER A 21 2.84 -9.71 20.19
CA SER A 21 4.11 -9.49 19.47
C SER A 21 4.02 -8.36 18.45
N GLY A 22 2.86 -8.20 17.79
CA GLY A 22 2.63 -7.08 16.87
C GLY A 22 2.67 -5.73 17.60
N PHE A 23 2.02 -5.62 18.77
CA PHE A 23 2.06 -4.42 19.59
C PHE A 23 3.46 -4.12 20.16
N ARG A 24 4.21 -5.17 20.56
CA ARG A 24 5.61 -5.04 21.01
C ARG A 24 6.50 -4.50 19.88
N ALA A 25 6.31 -4.97 18.64
CA ALA A 25 7.07 -4.51 17.48
C ALA A 25 6.80 -3.04 17.12
N CYS A 26 5.56 -2.56 17.29
CA CYS A 26 5.21 -1.16 17.05
C CYS A 26 5.50 -0.23 18.24
N GLY A 27 6.01 -0.75 19.37
CA GLY A 27 6.30 0.04 20.58
C GLY A 27 5.07 0.54 21.33
N ILE A 28 3.88 0.03 21.02
CA ILE A 28 2.60 0.42 21.64
C ILE A 28 2.26 -0.52 22.82
N TYR A 29 3.03 -1.58 23.01
CA TYR A 29 2.81 -2.53 24.10
C TYR A 29 3.35 -1.98 25.44
N PRO A 30 2.58 -2.10 26.55
CA PRO A 30 3.02 -1.66 27.87
C PRO A 30 4.36 -2.29 28.27
N PHE A 31 5.27 -1.45 28.75
CA PHE A 31 6.57 -1.89 29.26
C PHE A 31 6.39 -2.71 30.55
N ASP A 32 6.91 -3.94 30.58
CA ASP A 32 6.89 -4.82 31.75
C ASP A 32 8.29 -4.93 32.37
N PRO A 33 8.54 -4.28 33.53
CA PRO A 33 9.85 -4.29 34.18
C PRO A 33 10.30 -5.68 34.64
N GLU A 34 9.36 -6.59 34.97
CA GLU A 34 9.72 -7.90 35.53
C GLU A 34 10.42 -8.81 34.52
N GLU A 35 10.04 -8.71 33.24
CA GLU A 35 10.66 -9.47 32.16
C GLU A 35 12.14 -9.07 31.97
N VAL A 36 12.46 -7.79 32.21
CA VAL A 36 13.83 -7.26 32.17
C VAL A 36 14.63 -7.76 33.36
N TYR A 37 14.06 -7.75 34.58
CA TYR A 37 14.73 -8.27 35.77
C TYR A 37 15.10 -9.75 35.67
N LYS A 38 14.24 -10.58 35.06
CA LYS A 38 14.53 -12.01 34.83
C LYS A 38 15.71 -12.19 33.86
N LYS A 39 15.77 -11.41 32.78
CA LYS A 39 16.89 -11.42 31.83
C LYS A 39 18.20 -10.95 32.47
N LEU A 40 18.15 -9.94 33.33
CA LEU A 40 19.31 -9.46 34.10
C LEU A 40 19.88 -10.52 35.05
N LYS A 41 19.03 -11.39 35.59
CA LYS A 41 19.44 -12.50 36.46
C LYS A 41 19.99 -13.72 35.69
N GLY A 42 20.01 -13.68 34.35
CA GLY A 42 20.53 -14.78 33.53
C GLY A 42 19.64 -16.04 33.53
N GLU A 43 18.40 -15.95 34.02
CA GLU A 43 17.45 -17.07 34.04
C GLU A 43 16.78 -17.21 32.67
N THR A 44 17.56 -17.59 31.65
CA THR A 44 16.99 -18.14 30.42
C THR A 44 16.55 -19.56 30.71
N ALA A 45 15.24 -19.81 30.56
CA ALA A 45 14.68 -21.14 30.59
C ALA A 45 15.36 -22.02 29.52
N GLU A 46 15.79 -23.21 29.95
CA GLU A 46 16.48 -24.29 29.21
C GLU A 46 18.00 -24.38 29.42
N ASP A 47 18.44 -24.78 30.62
CA ASP A 47 19.41 -25.88 30.82
C ASP A 47 19.42 -26.35 32.30
N PRO A 48 19.17 -27.63 32.63
CA PRO A 48 19.29 -28.12 34.00
C PRO A 48 20.74 -28.48 34.30
N GLY A 49 21.54 -27.51 34.74
CA GLY A 49 22.81 -27.82 35.39
C GLY A 49 23.85 -26.72 35.30
N GLN A 50 23.91 -25.86 36.33
CA GLN A 50 25.10 -25.69 37.16
C GLN A 50 24.83 -24.61 38.22
N ASN A 51 24.94 -25.00 39.49
CA ASN A 51 24.94 -24.08 40.61
C ASN A 51 26.26 -23.31 40.60
N ALA A 52 26.21 -22.00 40.38
CA ALA A 52 27.28 -21.09 40.75
C ALA A 52 26.67 -19.86 41.44
N ALA A 53 27.19 -19.56 42.63
CA ALA A 53 26.73 -18.49 43.51
C ALA A 53 26.66 -17.12 42.81
N PRO A 54 25.68 -16.26 43.12
CA PRO A 54 25.60 -14.94 42.51
C PRO A 54 26.59 -13.99 43.18
N ASP A 55 27.74 -13.78 42.55
CA ASP A 55 28.63 -12.66 42.89
C ASP A 55 28.00 -11.36 42.35
N ASN A 56 27.47 -10.55 43.26
CA ASN A 56 26.60 -9.41 42.99
C ASN A 56 27.37 -8.13 42.58
N SER A 57 28.48 -8.28 41.87
CA SER A 57 29.19 -7.16 41.24
C SER A 57 28.68 -6.98 39.83
N LEU A 58 27.56 -6.26 39.68
CA LEU A 58 26.98 -5.90 38.38
C LEU A 58 27.95 -4.96 37.65
N ASN A 59 28.86 -5.54 36.87
CA ASN A 59 29.79 -4.80 36.04
C ASN A 59 29.00 -3.96 35.02
N ALA A 60 29.26 -2.65 34.97
CA ALA A 60 28.54 -1.71 34.12
C ALA A 60 28.59 -2.09 32.62
N SER A 61 29.62 -2.82 32.20
CA SER A 61 29.74 -3.37 30.83
C SER A 61 28.72 -4.47 30.53
N VAL A 62 28.42 -5.33 31.50
CA VAL A 62 27.44 -6.41 31.37
C VAL A 62 26.02 -5.84 31.35
N LEU A 63 25.78 -4.81 32.16
CA LEU A 63 24.53 -4.04 32.12
C LEU A 63 24.35 -3.32 30.78
N SER A 64 25.41 -2.68 30.25
CA SER A 64 25.33 -2.02 28.96
C SER A 64 25.09 -3.00 27.82
N ASP A 65 25.74 -4.16 27.82
CA ASP A 65 25.54 -5.17 26.77
C ASP A 65 24.13 -5.77 26.82
N ALA A 66 23.59 -6.07 28.01
CA ALA A 66 22.22 -6.56 28.15
C ALA A 66 21.19 -5.52 27.66
N VAL A 67 21.40 -4.24 27.97
CA VAL A 67 20.53 -3.15 27.49
C VAL A 67 20.66 -2.98 25.97
N LEU A 68 21.88 -3.05 25.42
CA LEU A 68 22.12 -2.96 23.98
C LEU A 68 21.54 -4.14 23.21
N ASP A 69 21.50 -5.34 23.79
CA ASP A 69 20.84 -6.50 23.19
C ASP A 69 19.31 -6.37 23.18
N VAL A 70 18.72 -5.83 24.25
CA VAL A 70 17.29 -5.51 24.27
C VAL A 70 16.97 -4.46 23.22
N LEU A 71 17.76 -3.38 23.12
CA LEU A 71 17.57 -2.34 22.11
C LEU A 71 17.75 -2.90 20.69
N ARG A 72 18.75 -3.75 20.44
CA ARG A 72 18.90 -4.44 19.15
C ARG A 72 17.71 -5.34 18.82
N SER A 73 17.11 -6.01 19.80
CA SER A 73 15.91 -6.81 19.58
C SER A 73 14.66 -5.98 19.27
N MET A 74 14.62 -4.71 19.73
CA MET A 74 13.53 -3.78 19.42
C MET A 74 13.68 -3.13 18.04
N HIS A 75 14.91 -2.94 17.56
CA HIS A 75 15.16 -2.51 16.19
C HIS A 75 15.00 -3.69 15.23
N PHE A 76 13.86 -3.76 14.57
CA PHE A 76 13.48 -4.80 13.60
C PHE A 76 14.62 -5.14 12.64
N ASP A 77 15.23 -6.31 12.84
CA ASP A 77 16.16 -6.90 11.87
C ASP A 77 15.36 -7.12 10.58
N LYS A 78 15.67 -6.33 9.56
CA LYS A 78 15.09 -6.42 8.21
C LYS A 78 15.64 -7.65 7.48
N ARG A 79 15.60 -8.82 8.11
CA ARG A 79 16.01 -10.11 7.55
C ARG A 79 14.79 -10.88 7.07
N ASN A 80 14.39 -10.52 5.86
CA ASN A 80 13.96 -11.44 4.81
C ASN A 80 13.03 -12.60 5.21
N THR A 81 11.81 -12.32 5.66
CA THR A 81 10.73 -13.31 5.60
C THR A 81 9.88 -13.05 4.36
N ALA A 82 10.20 -13.76 3.28
CA ALA A 82 9.35 -13.82 2.09
C ALA A 82 8.00 -14.43 2.48
N VAL A 83 7.00 -13.58 2.70
CA VAL A 83 5.62 -14.00 2.94
C VAL A 83 5.08 -14.55 1.62
N GLN A 84 5.01 -15.88 1.51
CA GLN A 84 4.32 -16.55 0.41
C GLN A 84 2.83 -16.22 0.49
N ARG A 85 2.36 -15.34 -0.41
CA ARG A 85 0.93 -15.05 -0.61
C ARG A 85 0.21 -16.34 -1.00
N LYS A 86 -0.77 -16.76 -0.19
CA LYS A 86 -1.69 -17.84 -0.57
C LYS A 86 -2.45 -17.43 -1.84
N LYS A 87 -2.44 -18.29 -2.86
CA LYS A 87 -3.08 -18.08 -4.16
C LYS A 87 -4.59 -17.86 -3.98
N ARG A 88 -5.16 -16.90 -4.72
CA ARG A 88 -6.61 -16.70 -4.84
C ARG A 88 -7.22 -17.82 -5.68
N LEU A 89 -8.41 -18.27 -5.30
CA LEU A 89 -9.22 -19.24 -6.04
C LEU A 89 -9.65 -18.62 -7.38
N GLN A 90 -9.40 -19.33 -8.48
CA GLN A 90 -9.97 -19.04 -9.80
C GLN A 90 -11.43 -19.49 -9.80
N VAL A 91 -12.34 -18.57 -10.08
CA VAL A 91 -13.72 -18.87 -10.49
C VAL A 91 -13.88 -18.19 -11.84
N GLU A 92 -13.99 -19.00 -12.90
CA GLU A 92 -14.35 -18.55 -14.24
C GLU A 92 -15.88 -18.51 -14.33
N PRO A 93 -16.51 -17.39 -14.71
CA PRO A 93 -17.89 -17.40 -15.16
C PRO A 93 -17.93 -17.65 -16.67
N GLU A 94 -18.68 -18.68 -17.04
CA GLU A 94 -18.85 -19.20 -18.39
C GLU A 94 -19.45 -18.16 -19.35
N SER A 95 -19.03 -18.31 -20.60
CA SER A 95 -19.41 -17.58 -21.80
C SER A 95 -20.82 -17.93 -22.28
N GLU A 96 -21.63 -16.91 -22.60
CA GLU A 96 -22.72 -17.06 -23.56
C GLU A 96 -22.55 -16.03 -24.69
N GLN A 97 -22.23 -16.58 -25.86
CA GLN A 97 -22.22 -15.94 -27.17
C GLN A 97 -23.65 -15.85 -27.71
N SER A 98 -24.03 -14.69 -28.23
CA SER A 98 -25.05 -14.59 -29.27
C SER A 98 -24.68 -13.46 -30.22
N ASP A 99 -24.32 -13.84 -31.45
CA ASP A 99 -24.14 -12.95 -32.59
C ASP A 99 -25.51 -12.42 -33.08
N ASP A 100 -25.62 -11.14 -33.38
CA ASP A 100 -26.39 -10.68 -34.55
C ASP A 100 -25.92 -9.29 -35.00
N ALA A 101 -25.80 -9.12 -36.32
CA ALA A 101 -25.33 -7.93 -36.98
C ALA A 101 -26.48 -6.97 -37.29
N THR A 102 -26.21 -5.66 -37.41
CA THR A 102 -26.45 -4.84 -38.62
C THR A 102 -26.59 -3.34 -38.28
N SER A 103 -26.00 -2.53 -39.17
CA SER A 103 -26.29 -1.13 -39.56
C SER A 103 -25.74 0.04 -38.76
N GLU A 104 -25.21 0.95 -39.58
CA GLU A 104 -24.55 2.23 -39.34
C GLU A 104 -25.41 3.20 -38.52
N ASP A 105 -24.81 3.87 -37.52
CA ASP A 105 -25.31 5.16 -37.05
C ASP A 105 -24.20 6.01 -36.38
N VAL A 106 -23.95 7.16 -37.03
CA VAL A 106 -23.46 8.45 -36.50
C VAL A 106 -22.60 8.45 -35.22
N GLN A 107 -21.27 8.54 -35.36
CA GLN A 107 -20.38 8.85 -34.24
C GLN A 107 -20.38 10.36 -33.91
N LEU A 108 -20.91 10.70 -32.73
CA LEU A 108 -20.75 11.97 -32.00
C LEU A 108 -20.60 11.65 -30.49
N PRO A 109 -19.95 12.51 -29.70
CA PRO A 109 -18.54 12.53 -29.35
C PRO A 109 -18.17 11.72 -28.09
N THR A 110 -16.99 11.08 -28.10
CA THR A 110 -16.15 10.64 -26.96
C THR A 110 -16.82 10.59 -25.57
N GLU A 111 -17.63 9.56 -25.31
CA GLU A 111 -18.08 9.27 -23.95
C GLU A 111 -16.89 8.79 -23.11
N TRP A 112 -16.67 9.47 -21.99
CA TRP A 112 -15.70 9.05 -20.97
C TRP A 112 -16.21 7.77 -20.33
N SER A 113 -15.32 6.79 -20.13
CA SER A 113 -15.69 5.53 -19.48
C SER A 113 -14.93 5.32 -18.17
N VAL A 114 -15.54 4.59 -17.25
CA VAL A 114 -14.89 4.24 -15.97
C VAL A 114 -13.69 3.34 -16.25
N GLY A 115 -12.55 3.68 -15.66
CA GLY A 115 -11.27 3.01 -15.87
C GLY A 115 -10.38 3.70 -16.91
N ASP A 116 -10.89 4.68 -17.66
CA ASP A 116 -10.06 5.47 -18.58
C ASP A 116 -9.06 6.34 -17.83
N PHE A 117 -7.91 6.55 -18.45
CA PHE A 117 -6.94 7.52 -17.99
C PHE A 117 -7.10 8.84 -18.72
N VAL A 118 -7.09 9.92 -17.97
CA VAL A 118 -7.37 11.28 -18.45
C VAL A 118 -6.37 12.28 -17.87
N ALA A 119 -6.14 13.35 -18.61
CA ALA A 119 -5.38 14.50 -18.13
C ALA A 119 -6.34 15.58 -17.64
N VAL A 120 -6.17 16.00 -16.40
CA VAL A 120 -7.10 16.89 -15.69
C VAL A 120 -6.35 18.07 -15.11
N VAL A 121 -6.93 19.28 -15.19
CA VAL A 121 -6.38 20.48 -14.56
C VAL A 121 -6.96 20.68 -13.17
N TYR A 122 -6.07 20.89 -12.20
CA TYR A 122 -6.41 21.21 -10.83
C TYR A 122 -5.40 22.23 -10.27
N GLU A 123 -5.89 23.31 -9.65
CA GLU A 123 -5.07 24.37 -9.03
C GLU A 123 -3.90 24.86 -9.92
N LEU A 124 -4.20 25.18 -11.19
CA LEU A 124 -3.21 25.69 -12.17
C LEU A 124 -2.08 24.70 -12.51
N LYS A 125 -2.29 23.41 -12.26
CA LYS A 125 -1.40 22.33 -12.70
C LYS A 125 -2.24 21.24 -13.34
N TRP A 126 -1.66 20.49 -14.27
CA TRP A 126 -2.32 19.33 -14.84
C TRP A 126 -1.77 18.06 -14.18
N TYR A 127 -2.63 17.05 -14.07
CA TYR A 127 -2.33 15.76 -13.48
C TYR A 127 -2.94 14.66 -14.34
N VAL A 128 -2.30 13.49 -14.34
CA VAL A 128 -2.89 12.28 -14.91
C VAL A 128 -3.80 11.66 -13.86
N ALA A 129 -4.99 11.26 -14.24
CA ALA A 129 -5.95 10.65 -13.34
C ALA A 129 -6.68 9.48 -14.01
N THR A 130 -7.20 8.55 -13.22
CA THR A 130 -8.08 7.48 -13.69
C THR A 130 -9.51 7.79 -13.29
N ILE A 131 -10.45 7.60 -14.21
CA ILE A 131 -11.88 7.76 -13.93
C ILE A 131 -12.36 6.57 -13.10
N GLU A 132 -12.97 6.84 -11.95
CA GLU A 132 -13.57 5.81 -11.11
C GLU A 132 -15.09 5.82 -11.16
N LYS A 133 -15.70 7.02 -11.24
CA LYS A 133 -17.14 7.18 -11.35
C LYS A 133 -17.47 8.38 -12.22
N ILE A 134 -18.63 8.34 -12.84
CA ILE A 134 -19.13 9.40 -13.70
C ILE A 134 -20.52 9.78 -13.20
N SER A 135 -20.75 11.07 -12.94
CA SER A 135 -22.06 11.62 -12.62
C SER A 135 -22.53 12.45 -13.82
N ASN A 136 -23.36 11.86 -14.68
CA ASN A 136 -23.89 12.55 -15.86
C ASN A 136 -24.91 13.65 -15.48
N GLU A 137 -25.55 13.51 -14.31
CA GLU A 137 -26.52 14.49 -13.80
C GLU A 137 -25.85 15.81 -13.43
N GLU A 138 -24.71 15.74 -12.72
CA GLU A 138 -23.98 16.91 -12.22
C GLU A 138 -22.88 17.38 -13.18
N LYS A 139 -22.63 16.63 -14.26
CA LYS A 139 -21.53 16.86 -15.22
C LYS A 139 -20.15 16.84 -14.55
N ASP A 140 -20.02 15.97 -13.56
CA ASP A 140 -18.79 15.79 -12.78
C ASP A 140 -18.29 14.35 -12.86
N VAL A 141 -16.97 14.20 -12.78
CA VAL A 141 -16.27 12.92 -12.83
C VAL A 141 -15.48 12.73 -11.54
N PHE A 142 -15.62 11.56 -10.93
CA PHE A 142 -14.78 11.17 -9.81
C PHE A 142 -13.51 10.53 -10.35
N VAL A 143 -12.39 11.22 -10.18
CA VAL A 143 -11.08 10.80 -10.69
C VAL A 143 -10.10 10.56 -9.56
N SER A 144 -9.20 9.59 -9.71
CA SER A 144 -8.06 9.40 -8.81
C SER A 144 -6.77 9.86 -9.47
N PHE A 145 -6.05 10.77 -8.83
CA PHE A 145 -4.87 11.42 -9.37
C PHE A 145 -3.59 10.61 -9.15
N MET A 146 -2.75 10.59 -10.18
CA MET A 146 -1.35 10.23 -10.06
C MET A 146 -0.52 11.46 -9.70
N LEU A 147 0.44 11.28 -8.79
CA LEU A 147 1.43 12.30 -8.51
C LEU A 147 2.48 12.32 -9.62
N GLN A 148 2.88 13.53 -9.99
CA GLN A 148 4.02 13.78 -10.85
C GLN A 148 5.16 14.37 -9.99
N PRO A 149 6.18 13.59 -9.60
CA PRO A 149 7.24 14.09 -8.71
C PRO A 149 8.10 15.19 -9.34
N SER A 150 8.14 15.26 -10.66
CA SER A 150 8.92 16.21 -11.45
C SER A 150 8.24 16.39 -12.80
N ASP A 151 8.42 17.54 -13.47
CA ASP A 151 7.84 17.87 -14.79
C ASP A 151 8.25 16.94 -15.95
N ARG A 152 8.88 15.80 -15.63
CA ARG A 152 9.21 14.70 -16.53
C ARG A 152 7.99 13.79 -16.72
N ASN A 153 8.06 12.95 -17.75
CA ASN A 153 7.08 11.90 -18.03
C ASN A 153 7.21 10.71 -17.04
N GLN A 154 7.05 10.98 -15.74
CA GLN A 154 7.10 9.99 -14.66
C GLN A 154 6.00 10.28 -13.66
N PHE A 155 5.14 9.29 -13.44
CA PHE A 155 3.96 9.38 -12.60
C PHE A 155 3.95 8.25 -11.58
N THR A 156 3.40 8.51 -10.40
CA THR A 156 3.33 7.54 -9.30
C THR A 156 2.01 7.68 -8.57
N TRP A 157 1.39 6.56 -8.23
CA TRP A 157 0.22 6.58 -7.35
C TRP A 157 0.62 7.03 -5.93
N PRO A 158 -0.09 8.00 -5.35
CA PRO A 158 0.17 8.43 -3.98
C PRO A 158 -0.10 7.30 -2.98
N THR A 159 0.66 7.27 -1.88
CA THR A 159 0.48 6.27 -0.79
C THR A 159 -0.94 6.34 -0.20
N LYS A 160 -1.47 7.56 -0.06
CA LYS A 160 -2.86 7.81 0.29
C LYS A 160 -3.59 8.15 -1.00
N LYS A 161 -4.64 7.39 -1.32
CA LYS A 161 -5.45 7.62 -2.51
C LYS A 161 -5.91 9.08 -2.56
N ASP A 162 -5.51 9.77 -3.63
CA ASP A 162 -5.92 11.12 -3.93
C ASP A 162 -7.01 11.02 -4.99
N ALA A 163 -8.24 11.38 -4.62
CA ALA A 163 -9.40 11.29 -5.50
C ALA A 163 -10.39 12.39 -5.18
N CYS A 164 -10.94 13.00 -6.23
CA CYS A 164 -11.83 14.14 -6.14
C CYS A 164 -12.86 14.15 -7.27
N TRP A 165 -13.96 14.85 -7.05
CA TRP A 165 -14.90 15.20 -8.11
C TRP A 165 -14.37 16.38 -8.90
N VAL A 166 -14.36 16.25 -10.22
CA VAL A 166 -13.88 17.28 -11.14
C VAL A 166 -14.89 17.47 -12.28
N PRO A 167 -15.26 18.71 -12.60
CA PRO A 167 -16.10 18.99 -13.76
C PRO A 167 -15.47 18.55 -15.07
N PHE A 168 -16.30 18.10 -16.01
CA PHE A 168 -15.84 17.72 -17.36
C PHE A 168 -15.03 18.82 -18.07
N GLU A 169 -15.33 20.09 -17.77
CA GLU A 169 -14.64 21.26 -18.34
C GLU A 169 -13.14 21.31 -18.02
N LYS A 170 -12.72 20.69 -16.91
CA LYS A 170 -11.30 20.66 -16.50
C LYS A 170 -10.54 19.45 -17.05
N ILE A 171 -11.19 18.59 -17.82
CA ILE A 171 -10.57 17.44 -18.47
C ILE A 171 -10.03 17.87 -19.84
N LEU A 172 -8.72 17.79 -20.04
CA LEU A 172 -8.05 18.24 -21.26
C LEU A 172 -8.07 17.19 -22.36
N LEU A 173 -7.77 15.95 -22.00
CA LEU A 173 -7.50 14.87 -22.95
C LEU A 173 -7.74 13.50 -22.32
N LYS A 174 -8.32 12.58 -23.10
CA LYS A 174 -8.29 11.13 -22.83
C LYS A 174 -6.97 10.55 -23.34
N LEU A 175 -6.24 9.83 -22.48
CA LEU A 175 -5.03 9.14 -22.90
C LEU A 175 -5.40 8.00 -23.86
N SER A 176 -4.65 7.88 -24.96
CA SER A 176 -4.89 6.86 -25.98
C SER A 176 -4.55 5.46 -25.47
N ARG A 177 -3.60 5.39 -24.55
CA ARG A 177 -3.11 4.16 -23.93
C ARG A 177 -3.00 4.34 -22.42
N PRO A 178 -3.18 3.27 -21.64
CA PRO A 178 -2.91 3.32 -20.22
C PRO A 178 -1.43 3.65 -19.97
N PRO A 179 -1.09 4.32 -18.86
CA PRO A 179 0.30 4.56 -18.48
C PRO A 179 1.10 3.25 -18.36
N GLU A 180 2.23 3.18 -19.04
CA GLU A 180 3.11 2.01 -19.02
C GLU A 180 3.97 2.02 -17.75
N PRO A 181 4.11 0.88 -17.05
CA PRO A 181 4.96 0.79 -15.88
C PRO A 181 6.44 0.82 -16.29
N VAL A 182 7.13 1.94 -16.03
CA VAL A 182 8.59 2.07 -16.19
C VAL A 182 9.32 1.33 -15.07
N SER A 183 8.73 1.31 -13.88
CA SER A 183 9.25 0.61 -12.69
C SER A 183 8.08 0.16 -11.82
N SER A 184 8.38 -0.59 -10.74
CA SER A 184 7.37 -1.00 -9.76
C SER A 184 6.57 0.15 -9.13
N ARG A 185 7.12 1.38 -9.18
CA ARG A 185 6.51 2.59 -8.59
C ARG A 185 6.22 3.70 -9.60
N PHE A 186 6.76 3.61 -10.81
CA PHE A 186 6.71 4.70 -11.79
C PHE A 186 6.02 4.24 -13.05
N PHE A 187 5.17 5.11 -13.57
CA PHE A 187 4.44 4.96 -14.82
C PHE A 187 4.84 6.10 -15.76
N SER A 188 4.84 5.84 -17.06
CA SER A 188 5.03 6.84 -18.11
C SER A 188 3.87 6.79 -19.09
N ILE A 189 3.48 7.94 -19.61
CA ILE A 189 2.49 8.02 -20.69
C ILE A 189 3.21 8.09 -22.04
N CYS A 190 2.47 7.91 -23.13
CA CYS A 190 3.04 8.07 -24.47
C CYS A 190 3.51 9.52 -24.67
N GLU A 191 4.67 9.70 -25.33
CA GLU A 191 5.25 11.02 -25.55
C GLU A 191 4.34 11.92 -26.41
N SER A 192 3.60 11.34 -27.37
CA SER A 192 2.60 12.05 -28.17
C SER A 192 1.50 12.66 -27.30
N ASP A 193 1.02 11.89 -26.33
CA ASP A 193 -0.05 12.31 -25.43
C ASP A 193 0.48 13.37 -24.46
N PHE A 194 1.71 13.21 -23.96
CA PHE A 194 2.36 14.19 -23.10
C PHE A 194 2.50 15.57 -23.77
N VAL A 195 2.99 15.62 -25.02
CA VAL A 195 3.11 16.88 -25.78
C VAL A 195 1.73 17.48 -26.05
N SER A 196 0.74 16.64 -26.40
CA SER A 196 -0.63 17.08 -26.63
C SER A 196 -1.25 17.71 -25.38
N ILE A 197 -1.04 17.10 -24.21
CA ILE A 197 -1.51 17.61 -22.93
C ILE A 197 -0.84 18.94 -22.59
N GLN A 198 0.48 19.04 -22.74
CA GLN A 198 1.21 20.28 -22.48
C GLN A 198 0.74 21.43 -23.37
N SER A 199 0.52 21.17 -24.66
CA SER A 199 0.00 22.17 -25.59
C SER A 199 -1.41 22.64 -25.19
N LYS A 200 -2.32 21.71 -24.89
CA LYS A 200 -3.67 22.04 -24.43
C LYS A 200 -3.66 22.78 -23.09
N PHE A 201 -2.78 22.38 -22.18
CA PHE A 201 -2.65 23.02 -20.88
C PHE A 201 -2.11 24.45 -21.01
N SER A 202 -1.16 24.71 -21.90
CA SER A 202 -0.68 26.07 -22.18
C SER A 202 -1.82 26.95 -22.70
N ALA A 203 -2.58 26.45 -23.67
CA ALA A 203 -3.74 27.19 -24.20
C ALA A 203 -4.82 27.44 -23.13
N PHE A 204 -5.05 26.46 -22.24
CA PHE A 204 -5.97 26.61 -21.11
C PHE A 204 -5.47 27.68 -20.13
N LYS A 205 -4.17 27.70 -19.84
CA LYS A 205 -3.55 28.69 -18.95
C LYS A 205 -3.64 30.11 -19.51
N ASP A 206 -3.51 30.27 -20.83
CA ASP A 206 -3.63 31.58 -21.50
C ASP A 206 -5.09 32.09 -21.53
N SER A 207 -6.07 31.21 -21.31
CA SER A 207 -7.49 31.53 -21.29
C SER A 207 -8.04 31.93 -19.91
N ILE A 208 -7.27 31.77 -18.83
CA ILE A 208 -7.63 32.14 -17.45
C ILE A 208 -7.05 33.51 -17.11
#